data_AF-A0A925XT17-F1
#
_entry.id   AF-A0A925XT17-F1
#
_cell.length_a   1.000
_cell.length_b   1.000
_cell.length_c   1.000
_cell.angle_alpha   90.00
_cell.angle_beta   90.00
_cell.angle_gamma   90.00
#
_symmetry.space_group_name_H-M   'P 1'
#
loop_
_entity.id
_entity.type
_entity.pdbx_description
1 polymer ?
#
loop_
_entity_poly.entity_id
_entity_poly.type
_entity_poly.pdbx_seq_one_letter_code
_entity_poly.pdbx_strand_id
1 'polypeptide(L)'
;MKRLMWWRACGALAATISLGGLLSAGPVLAGADDDTAANNIPPVLGTPPFSDNQTNASPTVGLRLMPPTGTQLIEDQLFDFRVETQVPSTNASTPVLKSLTLNGVQMRDSFNSAVSSQGLGTESGTPSIPGLYGASVRNITFEEPGTYIVQAVVAVDGVDYTITNTYPVTPFQLKNRVNHIVFFLGDAMGLPVRSAARISAKGIFEGRAKGRLNMDLMDEYGLVSTSSFDSLITDSAPGMANYVTGLKQANNALNVSVDNTPENVLDNPRIETLWEYMKRRFNWATGIVADAFITDATPASEAAHSRARSARTPIAQQYLDYYVDNTAQPLTGYNSLKALTQPLDVILGGGARDFLPLGDPLLTNFYQLSDTQGRTDGVNLFNTAASLGYSVVKDKNELAAAPNSSPILGIFAGEFRPGNALGADNIPGVLDRLVARGQATIGGKTASDPALGMNVAPPVGTGCGSTVQQ
;
A
#
# COMPACT_ATOMS: atom_id res chain seq x y z
N MET A 1 -76.03 -10.13 14.46
CA MET A 1 -76.16 -9.02 13.48
C MET A 1 -75.10 -9.26 12.39
N LYS A 2 -75.44 -9.96 11.30
CA LYS A 2 -75.69 -9.44 9.94
C LYS A 2 -74.57 -8.57 9.32
N ARG A 3 -73.76 -9.22 8.46
CA ARG A 3 -73.57 -8.98 7.00
C ARG A 3 -73.13 -7.60 6.44
N LEU A 4 -72.05 -7.69 5.63
CA LEU A 4 -71.83 -7.23 4.24
C LEU A 4 -71.63 -5.73 3.88
N MET A 5 -70.50 -5.50 3.19
CA MET A 5 -70.25 -4.80 1.90
C MET A 5 -70.67 -3.33 1.68
N TRP A 6 -69.84 -2.61 0.91
CA TRP A 6 -70.09 -1.89 -0.38
C TRP A 6 -68.80 -1.09 -0.72
N TRP A 7 -67.95 -1.50 -1.68
CA TRP A 7 -67.92 -1.18 -3.13
C TRP A 7 -67.79 0.30 -3.52
N ARG A 8 -66.68 0.65 -4.18
CA ARG A 8 -66.61 1.44 -5.43
C ARG A 8 -65.38 1.04 -6.26
N ALA A 9 -65.54 1.13 -7.58
CA ALA A 9 -64.76 0.49 -8.64
C ALA A 9 -64.05 1.50 -9.56
N CYS A 10 -63.27 0.93 -10.51
CA CYS A 10 -62.92 1.38 -11.88
C CYS A 10 -61.59 2.11 -12.17
N GLY A 11 -60.90 1.57 -13.19
CA GLY A 11 -60.09 2.29 -14.21
C GLY A 11 -58.57 2.13 -14.06
N ALA A 12 -57.91 1.14 -14.69
CA ALA A 12 -57.48 1.04 -16.09
C ALA A 12 -56.15 1.76 -16.43
N LEU A 13 -55.22 0.95 -16.95
CA LEU A 13 -54.00 1.20 -17.76
C LEU A 13 -53.47 2.64 -17.93
N ALA A 14 -52.18 2.82 -17.62
CA ALA A 14 -51.22 3.42 -18.55
C ALA A 14 -49.78 3.01 -18.14
N ALA A 15 -49.01 2.50 -19.10
CA ALA A 15 -47.58 2.37 -18.98
C ALA A 15 -46.95 3.77 -18.89
N THR A 16 -46.00 3.96 -17.99
CA THR A 16 -45.12 5.13 -18.00
C THR A 16 -43.74 4.68 -17.57
N ILE A 17 -42.83 4.63 -18.54
CA ILE A 17 -41.39 4.63 -18.30
C ILE A 17 -41.08 6.01 -17.70
N SER A 18 -40.52 6.05 -16.49
CA SER A 18 -39.94 7.27 -15.92
C SER A 18 -38.49 6.99 -15.51
N LEU A 19 -37.59 7.69 -16.19
CA LEU A 19 -36.19 7.86 -15.83
C LEU A 19 -36.09 8.79 -14.60
N GLY A 20 -35.27 8.41 -13.61
CA GLY A 20 -34.85 9.24 -12.48
C GLY A 20 -34.72 8.40 -11.21
N GLY A 21 -33.62 8.33 -10.49
CA GLY A 21 -32.27 8.88 -10.62
C GLY A 21 -31.38 8.01 -9.71
N LEU A 22 -30.16 7.72 -10.14
CA LEU A 22 -28.93 8.24 -9.53
C LEU A 22 -28.88 8.15 -7.99
N LEU A 23 -27.89 7.38 -7.53
CA LEU A 23 -27.30 7.34 -6.18
C LEU A 23 -28.06 6.53 -5.12
N SER A 24 -27.85 5.21 -5.12
CA SER A 24 -27.86 4.43 -3.88
C SER A 24 -26.46 3.86 -3.64
N ALA A 25 -25.63 4.63 -2.94
CA ALA A 25 -24.44 4.11 -2.29
C ALA A 25 -24.89 3.08 -1.24
N GLY A 26 -24.64 1.80 -1.53
CA GLY A 26 -24.81 0.72 -0.57
C GLY A 26 -23.81 0.86 0.59
N PRO A 27 -24.05 0.16 1.72
CA PRO A 27 -23.16 0.22 2.87
C PRO A 27 -21.75 -0.26 2.47
N VAL A 28 -20.76 0.62 2.66
CA VAL A 28 -19.34 0.35 2.48
C VAL A 28 -18.92 -0.68 3.53
N LEU A 29 -18.83 -1.94 3.11
CA LEU A 29 -18.18 -3.01 3.85
C LEU A 29 -16.67 -2.83 3.69
N ALA A 30 -15.92 -2.86 4.79
CA ALA A 30 -14.47 -2.97 4.77
C ALA A 30 -14.11 -4.20 3.93
N GLY A 31 -13.36 -3.97 2.85
CA GLY A 31 -12.96 -5.04 1.93
C GLY A 31 -12.20 -6.12 2.70
N ALA A 32 -12.54 -7.38 2.41
CA ALA A 32 -11.63 -8.47 2.72
C ALA A 32 -10.28 -8.21 2.03
N ASP A 33 -9.19 -8.66 2.65
CA ASP A 33 -7.84 -8.62 2.09
C ASP A 33 -7.80 -9.51 0.84
N ASP A 34 -8.18 -8.93 -0.30
CA ASP A 34 -8.15 -9.57 -1.60
C ASP A 34 -6.73 -9.45 -2.18
N ASP A 35 -5.80 -10.19 -1.57
CA ASP A 35 -4.48 -10.49 -2.11
C ASP A 35 -4.57 -11.36 -3.38
N THR A 36 -5.79 -11.72 -3.85
CA THR A 36 -5.97 -12.47 -5.09
C THR A 36 -5.96 -11.54 -6.30
N ALA A 37 -5.48 -12.07 -7.43
CA ALA A 37 -5.04 -11.36 -8.63
C ALA A 37 -6.06 -10.43 -9.33
N ALA A 38 -7.27 -10.22 -8.79
CA ALA A 38 -8.33 -9.46 -9.43
C ALA A 38 -8.04 -7.95 -9.54
N ASN A 39 -7.20 -7.38 -8.65
CA ASN A 39 -6.80 -5.96 -8.71
C ASN A 39 -5.41 -5.74 -9.36
N ASN A 40 -4.82 -6.77 -9.96
CA ASN A 40 -3.63 -6.66 -10.82
C ASN A 40 -3.96 -6.20 -12.25
N ILE A 41 -5.15 -5.61 -12.47
CA ILE A 41 -5.47 -5.01 -13.77
C ILE A 41 -4.38 -3.96 -14.04
N PRO A 42 -3.59 -4.11 -15.12
CA PRO A 42 -2.66 -3.08 -15.50
C PRO A 42 -3.50 -1.83 -15.73
N PRO A 43 -3.24 -0.68 -15.08
CA PRO A 43 -3.98 0.55 -15.35
C PRO A 43 -3.89 1.03 -16.81
N VAL A 44 -3.20 0.26 -17.67
CA VAL A 44 -2.46 0.72 -18.84
C VAL A 44 -2.71 -0.16 -20.08
N LEU A 45 -3.42 -1.28 -19.97
CA LEU A 45 -3.80 -2.14 -21.12
C LEU A 45 -5.27 -2.59 -21.08
N GLY A 46 -6.13 -1.87 -20.34
CA GLY A 46 -7.57 -2.11 -20.28
C GLY A 46 -8.36 -1.28 -21.30
N THR A 47 -9.56 -1.73 -21.65
CA THR A 47 -10.54 -1.00 -22.46
C THR A 47 -11.74 -0.60 -21.58
N PRO A 48 -12.05 0.70 -21.40
CA PRO A 48 -11.30 1.85 -21.90
C PRO A 48 -9.97 2.08 -21.15
N PRO A 49 -8.98 2.70 -21.80
CA PRO A 49 -7.59 2.82 -21.29
C PRO A 49 -7.40 3.82 -20.13
N PHE A 50 -8.49 4.37 -19.59
CA PHE A 50 -8.43 5.34 -18.51
C PHE A 50 -9.48 4.95 -17.46
N SER A 51 -9.04 4.83 -16.20
CA SER A 51 -9.94 4.70 -15.06
C SER A 51 -11.02 5.77 -15.08
N ASP A 52 -12.16 5.53 -14.42
CA ASP A 52 -13.21 6.54 -14.23
C ASP A 52 -12.70 7.83 -13.54
N ASN A 53 -11.50 7.79 -12.94
CA ASN A 53 -10.77 8.95 -12.44
C ASN A 53 -9.94 9.63 -13.54
N GLN A 54 -10.18 10.93 -13.76
CA GLN A 54 -9.37 11.74 -14.67
C GLN A 54 -7.92 11.85 -14.16
N THR A 55 -6.97 11.50 -15.01
CA THR A 55 -5.53 11.67 -14.77
C THR A 55 -4.95 12.69 -15.74
N ASN A 56 -3.82 13.31 -15.38
CA ASN A 56 -3.10 14.20 -16.30
C ASN A 56 -2.30 13.39 -17.32
N ALA A 57 -3.00 12.85 -18.32
CA ALA A 57 -2.41 12.10 -19.42
C ALA A 57 -2.97 12.58 -20.76
N SER A 58 -2.16 12.51 -21.81
CA SER A 58 -2.67 12.74 -23.17
C SER A 58 -3.76 11.72 -23.51
N PRO A 59 -4.94 12.14 -23.98
CA PRO A 59 -6.05 11.21 -24.24
C PRO A 59 -5.77 10.25 -25.41
N THR A 60 -4.81 10.58 -26.28
CA THR A 60 -4.53 9.79 -27.48
C THR A 60 -3.45 8.76 -27.24
N VAL A 61 -2.31 9.17 -26.68
CA VAL A 61 -1.13 8.30 -26.51
C VAL A 61 -0.86 7.95 -25.05
N GLY A 62 -1.66 8.50 -24.13
CA GLY A 62 -1.46 8.37 -22.69
C GLY A 62 -0.15 8.98 -22.19
N LEU A 63 0.42 9.95 -22.91
CA LEU A 63 1.65 10.63 -22.48
C LEU A 63 1.46 11.21 -21.08
N ARG A 64 2.30 10.79 -20.14
CA ARG A 64 2.26 11.22 -18.73
C ARG A 64 3.66 11.38 -18.15
N LEU A 65 3.73 12.15 -17.07
CA LEU A 65 4.91 12.36 -16.24
C LEU A 65 4.66 11.81 -14.85
N MET A 66 5.63 11.08 -14.29
CA MET A 66 5.60 10.63 -12.90
C MET A 66 6.72 11.29 -12.09
N PRO A 67 6.48 11.63 -10.81
CA PRO A 67 5.21 11.51 -10.08
C PRO A 67 4.08 12.35 -10.71
N PRO A 68 2.79 12.02 -10.47
CA PRO A 68 1.67 12.77 -11.02
C PRO A 68 1.70 14.26 -10.64
N THR A 69 1.06 15.10 -11.46
CA THR A 69 0.96 16.53 -11.15
C THR A 69 0.29 16.77 -9.80
N GLY A 70 0.76 17.76 -9.04
CA GLY A 70 0.23 18.06 -7.72
C GLY A 70 0.76 17.17 -6.59
N THR A 71 1.64 16.20 -6.87
CA THR A 71 2.44 15.54 -5.82
C THR A 71 3.18 16.61 -5.02
N GLN A 72 2.96 16.61 -3.70
CA GLN A 72 3.60 17.54 -2.79
C GLN A 72 4.92 16.94 -2.34
N LEU A 73 6.01 17.66 -2.61
CA LEU A 73 7.36 17.26 -2.23
C LEU A 73 7.88 18.17 -1.12
N ILE A 74 8.80 17.65 -0.33
CA ILE A 74 9.65 18.45 0.54
C ILE A 74 11.03 18.61 -0.11
N GLU A 75 11.71 19.70 0.21
CA GLU A 75 13.08 19.92 -0.25
C GLU A 75 13.97 18.71 0.08
N ASP A 76 14.84 18.35 -0.86
CA ASP A 76 15.76 17.22 -0.77
C ASP A 76 15.12 15.82 -0.67
N GLN A 77 13.80 15.67 -0.80
CA GLN A 77 13.14 14.36 -0.89
C GLN A 77 13.56 13.67 -2.19
N LEU A 78 13.98 12.41 -2.10
CA LEU A 78 14.32 11.63 -3.29
C LEU A 78 13.06 11.13 -3.98
N PHE A 79 13.03 11.19 -5.30
CA PHE A 79 12.00 10.56 -6.12
C PHE A 79 12.57 10.17 -7.48
N ASP A 80 11.90 9.24 -8.15
CA ASP A 80 12.18 8.90 -9.54
C ASP A 80 11.30 9.72 -10.45
N PHE A 81 11.89 10.33 -11.48
CA PHE A 81 11.15 11.05 -12.51
C PHE A 81 11.05 10.22 -13.78
N ARG A 82 9.83 10.04 -14.28
CA ARG A 82 9.56 9.25 -15.49
C ARG A 82 8.80 10.03 -16.53
N VAL A 83 9.16 9.81 -17.79
CA VAL A 83 8.36 10.20 -18.96
C VAL A 83 7.94 8.92 -19.69
N GLU A 84 6.65 8.79 -20.01
CA GLU A 84 6.16 7.61 -20.71
C GLU A 84 4.90 7.83 -21.54
N THR A 85 4.65 6.92 -22.48
CA THR A 85 3.37 6.75 -23.16
C THR A 85 2.65 5.49 -22.65
N GLN A 86 1.35 5.40 -22.85
CA GLN A 86 0.53 4.24 -22.38
C GLN A 86 -0.12 3.49 -23.53
N VAL A 87 -0.28 4.16 -24.68
CA VAL A 87 -0.80 3.56 -25.90
C VAL A 87 0.36 3.34 -26.85
N PRO A 88 0.58 2.10 -27.33
CA PRO A 88 1.59 1.82 -28.36
C PRO A 88 1.35 2.62 -29.63
N SER A 89 2.43 3.02 -30.31
CA SER A 89 2.36 3.59 -31.65
C SER A 89 1.69 2.63 -32.64
N THR A 90 0.99 3.18 -33.62
CA THR A 90 0.18 2.40 -34.58
C THR A 90 1.01 1.54 -35.52
N ASN A 91 2.25 1.93 -35.77
CA ASN A 91 3.20 1.23 -36.64
C ASN A 91 4.35 0.55 -35.86
N ALA A 92 4.22 0.45 -34.53
CA ALA A 92 5.26 -0.06 -33.62
C ALA A 92 6.61 0.70 -33.66
N SER A 93 6.66 1.90 -34.26
CA SER A 93 7.83 2.76 -34.20
C SER A 93 8.07 3.26 -32.78
N THR A 94 9.32 3.32 -32.35
CA THR A 94 9.67 3.82 -31.02
C THR A 94 9.38 5.31 -30.93
N PRO A 95 8.52 5.77 -30.01
CA PRO A 95 8.31 7.19 -29.80
C PRO A 95 9.58 7.88 -29.31
N VAL A 96 9.70 9.18 -29.58
CA VAL A 96 10.93 9.95 -29.33
C VAL A 96 10.66 11.11 -28.40
N LEU A 97 11.38 11.20 -27.28
CA LEU A 97 11.40 12.41 -26.45
C LEU A 97 12.08 13.56 -27.22
N LYS A 98 11.29 14.54 -27.66
CA LYS A 98 11.74 15.70 -28.45
C LYS A 98 12.24 16.82 -27.56
N SER A 99 11.58 17.06 -26.43
CA SER A 99 11.89 18.15 -25.49
C SER A 99 11.52 17.74 -24.08
N LEU A 100 12.30 18.19 -23.10
CA LEU A 100 11.99 18.12 -21.67
C LEU A 100 12.52 19.38 -21.01
N THR A 101 11.63 20.18 -20.41
CA THR A 101 12.01 21.45 -19.78
C THR A 101 11.62 21.47 -18.31
N LEU A 102 12.41 22.16 -17.49
CA LEU A 102 12.11 22.52 -16.11
C LEU A 102 12.14 24.04 -16.00
N ASN A 103 11.02 24.65 -15.61
CA ASN A 103 10.87 26.10 -15.54
C ASN A 103 11.28 26.79 -16.87
N GLY A 104 11.00 26.15 -18.00
CA GLY A 104 11.36 26.62 -19.34
C GLY A 104 12.81 26.34 -19.78
N VAL A 105 13.67 25.82 -18.90
CA VAL A 105 15.06 25.46 -19.22
C VAL A 105 15.09 24.04 -19.80
N GLN A 106 15.67 23.88 -20.99
CA GLN A 106 15.81 22.57 -21.65
C GLN A 106 16.77 21.66 -20.88
N MET A 107 16.37 20.42 -20.67
CA MET A 107 17.12 19.42 -19.90
C MET A 107 16.95 17.99 -20.41
N ARG A 108 16.38 17.79 -21.60
CA ARG A 108 16.29 16.48 -22.25
C ARG A 108 17.63 15.75 -22.31
N ASP A 109 18.70 16.44 -22.70
CA ASP A 109 20.00 15.78 -22.91
C ASP A 109 20.63 15.39 -21.56
N SER A 110 20.46 16.20 -20.51
CA SER A 110 20.83 15.86 -19.14
C SER A 110 20.03 14.66 -18.62
N PHE A 111 18.72 14.62 -18.86
CA PHE A 111 17.85 13.50 -18.52
C PHE A 111 18.32 12.20 -19.21
N ASN A 112 18.51 12.22 -20.54
CA ASN A 112 18.97 11.05 -21.29
C ASN A 112 20.35 10.57 -20.84
N SER A 113 21.25 11.50 -20.50
CA SER A 113 22.57 11.18 -19.98
C SER A 113 22.47 10.52 -18.61
N ALA A 114 21.61 11.02 -17.72
CA ALA A 114 21.37 10.45 -16.40
C ALA A 114 20.79 9.02 -16.50
N VAL A 115 19.75 8.83 -17.33
CA VAL A 115 19.16 7.51 -17.62
C VAL A 115 20.25 6.53 -18.09
N SER A 116 21.06 6.93 -19.06
CA SER A 116 22.13 6.08 -19.60
C SER A 116 23.20 5.75 -18.54
N SER A 117 23.51 6.69 -17.65
CA SER A 117 24.51 6.51 -16.59
C SER A 117 24.04 5.61 -15.45
N GLN A 118 22.74 5.64 -15.12
CA GLN A 118 22.14 4.81 -14.07
C GLN A 118 21.93 3.37 -14.52
N GLY A 119 21.76 3.17 -15.84
CA GLY A 119 21.60 1.86 -16.46
C GLY A 119 20.31 1.78 -17.25
N LEU A 120 20.29 0.85 -18.22
CA LEU A 120 19.11 0.55 -19.03
C LEU A 120 18.34 -0.65 -18.47
N GLY A 121 17.16 -0.92 -19.02
CA GLY A 121 16.32 -2.05 -18.61
C GLY A 121 15.54 -1.69 -17.35
N THR A 122 15.73 -2.43 -16.27
CA THR A 122 15.09 -2.20 -14.97
C THR A 122 15.40 -0.80 -14.40
N GLU A 123 16.64 -0.33 -14.49
CA GLU A 123 17.02 0.99 -13.98
C GLU A 123 16.29 2.11 -14.74
N SER A 124 16.23 2.04 -16.07
CA SER A 124 15.47 3.02 -16.86
C SER A 124 13.96 2.76 -16.89
N GLY A 125 13.51 1.57 -16.47
CA GLY A 125 12.13 1.09 -16.61
C GLY A 125 11.70 1.05 -18.08
N THR A 126 12.53 0.53 -18.98
CA THR A 126 12.23 0.48 -20.41
C THR A 126 11.10 -0.53 -20.69
N PRO A 127 10.00 -0.14 -21.35
CA PRO A 127 8.90 -1.05 -21.64
C PRO A 127 9.29 -2.16 -22.62
N SER A 128 8.83 -3.38 -22.35
CA SER A 128 8.97 -4.52 -23.27
C SER A 128 8.03 -4.46 -24.48
N ILE A 129 6.95 -3.68 -24.40
CA ILE A 129 5.92 -3.57 -25.45
C ILE A 129 6.40 -2.63 -26.57
N PRO A 130 6.50 -3.11 -27.83
CA PRO A 130 6.89 -2.27 -28.97
C PRO A 130 5.94 -1.09 -29.16
N GLY A 131 6.49 0.06 -29.55
CA GLY A 131 5.73 1.28 -29.76
C GLY A 131 5.40 2.09 -28.49
N LEU A 132 5.81 1.62 -27.31
CA LEU A 132 5.79 2.43 -26.09
C LEU A 132 7.10 3.18 -25.88
N TYR A 133 7.00 4.34 -25.23
CA TYR A 133 8.13 5.06 -24.67
C TYR A 133 8.05 5.02 -23.15
N GLY A 134 9.20 4.87 -22.50
CA GLY A 134 9.31 4.86 -21.06
C GLY A 134 10.77 5.00 -20.67
N ALA A 135 11.07 6.03 -19.87
CA ALA A 135 12.40 6.25 -19.33
C ALA A 135 12.29 6.94 -17.97
N SER A 136 13.05 6.45 -16.99
CA SER A 136 13.11 6.96 -15.63
C SER A 136 14.52 7.41 -15.28
N VAL A 137 14.65 8.59 -14.68
CA VAL A 137 15.83 8.97 -13.90
C VAL A 137 15.52 8.76 -12.43
N ARG A 138 16.44 8.13 -11.72
CA ARG A 138 16.24 7.62 -10.37
C ARG A 138 16.84 8.52 -9.30
N ASN A 139 16.22 8.55 -8.11
CA ASN A 139 16.73 9.21 -6.90
C ASN A 139 17.17 10.66 -7.13
N ILE A 140 16.39 11.43 -7.87
CA ILE A 140 16.61 12.87 -8.04
C ILE A 140 15.87 13.66 -6.96
N THR A 141 16.16 14.95 -6.85
CA THR A 141 15.47 15.82 -5.91
C THR A 141 15.35 17.27 -6.40
N PHE A 142 14.47 18.02 -5.76
CA PHE A 142 14.46 19.47 -5.80
C PHE A 142 15.09 20.00 -4.51
N GLU A 143 16.25 20.63 -4.64
CA GLU A 143 17.04 21.12 -3.50
C GLU A 143 16.45 22.39 -2.89
N GLU A 144 15.68 23.17 -3.66
CA GLU A 144 15.14 24.46 -3.24
C GLU A 144 13.61 24.41 -3.16
N PRO A 145 13.00 25.03 -2.14
CA PRO A 145 11.56 25.22 -2.09
C PRO A 145 11.05 26.08 -3.25
N GLY A 146 9.88 25.73 -3.77
CA GLY A 146 9.26 26.49 -4.85
C GLY A 146 8.28 25.68 -5.68
N THR A 147 7.80 26.29 -6.75
CA THR A 147 6.93 25.63 -7.73
C THR A 147 7.76 25.29 -8.96
N TYR A 148 7.82 24.01 -9.29
CA TYR A 148 8.53 23.51 -10.46
C TYR A 148 7.54 23.10 -11.55
N ILE A 149 7.73 23.61 -12.76
CA ILE A 149 6.93 23.29 -13.94
C ILE A 149 7.77 22.44 -14.88
N VAL A 150 7.36 21.19 -15.08
CA VAL A 150 8.02 20.25 -15.99
C VAL A 150 7.14 20.06 -17.21
N GLN A 151 7.70 20.28 -18.40
CA GLN A 151 7.00 20.04 -19.67
C GLN A 151 7.80 19.10 -20.56
N ALA A 152 7.15 18.06 -21.08
CA ALA A 152 7.73 17.13 -22.03
C ALA A 152 6.98 17.13 -23.35
N VAL A 153 7.71 16.90 -24.44
CA VAL A 153 7.17 16.69 -25.79
C VAL A 153 7.67 15.35 -26.30
N VAL A 154 6.75 14.42 -26.61
CA VAL A 154 7.06 13.11 -27.17
C VAL A 154 6.41 12.98 -28.55
N ALA A 155 7.22 12.67 -29.56
CA ALA A 155 6.75 12.38 -30.90
C ALA A 155 6.31 10.91 -30.99
N VAL A 156 5.05 10.68 -31.34
CA VAL A 156 4.47 9.34 -31.60
C VAL A 156 3.84 9.38 -32.99
N ASP A 157 4.19 8.44 -33.87
CA ASP A 157 3.69 8.39 -35.26
C ASP A 157 3.83 9.72 -36.04
N GLY A 158 4.91 10.47 -35.76
CA GLY A 158 5.19 11.76 -36.40
C GLY A 158 4.37 12.94 -35.86
N VAL A 159 3.57 12.74 -34.81
CA VAL A 159 2.80 13.78 -34.11
C VAL A 159 3.43 14.08 -32.75
N ASP A 160 3.63 15.36 -32.45
CA ASP A 160 4.18 15.81 -31.17
C ASP A 160 3.06 15.94 -30.12
N TYR A 161 3.17 15.17 -29.04
CA TYR A 161 2.28 15.26 -27.87
C TYR A 161 3.00 15.99 -26.74
N THR A 162 2.31 16.95 -26.12
CA THR A 162 2.85 17.75 -25.01
C THR A 162 2.12 17.44 -23.72
N ILE A 163 2.85 17.37 -22.61
CA ILE A 163 2.31 17.23 -21.26
C ILE A 163 3.04 18.19 -20.32
N THR A 164 2.36 18.67 -19.28
CA THR A 164 2.96 19.54 -18.26
C THR A 164 2.50 19.11 -16.87
N ASN A 165 3.45 18.93 -15.95
CA ASN A 165 3.19 18.73 -14.53
C ASN A 165 3.71 19.93 -13.73
N THR A 166 3.06 20.20 -12.60
CA THR A 166 3.50 21.19 -11.62
C THR A 166 3.72 20.51 -10.28
N TYR A 167 4.88 20.74 -9.67
CA TYR A 167 5.27 20.19 -8.37
C TYR A 167 5.50 21.33 -7.36
N PRO A 168 4.67 21.44 -6.32
CA PRO A 168 4.99 22.26 -5.17
C PRO A 168 6.02 21.56 -4.28
N VAL A 169 7.14 22.22 -4.04
CA VAL A 169 8.22 21.80 -3.14
C VAL A 169 8.22 22.72 -1.93
N THR A 170 8.08 22.12 -0.75
CA THR A 170 7.98 22.85 0.51
C THR A 170 9.29 22.77 1.31
N PRO A 171 9.66 23.83 2.05
CA PRO A 171 10.82 23.75 2.92
C PRO A 171 10.57 22.74 4.04
N PHE A 172 11.62 22.02 4.46
CA PHE A 172 11.56 21.09 5.57
C PHE A 172 12.46 21.54 6.72
N GLN A 173 11.84 21.88 7.85
CA GLN A 173 12.57 22.24 9.05
C GLN A 173 12.19 21.33 10.21
N LEU A 174 13.14 20.46 10.59
CA LEU A 174 13.03 19.70 11.82
C LEU A 174 13.13 20.65 13.01
N LYS A 175 12.02 20.84 13.73
CA LYS A 175 12.00 21.69 14.93
C LYS A 175 12.81 21.03 16.04
N ASN A 176 13.72 21.77 16.68
CA ASN A 176 14.61 21.27 17.75
C ASN A 176 13.92 20.53 18.91
N ARG A 177 12.61 20.73 19.11
CA ARG A 177 11.82 20.06 20.15
C ARG A 177 11.29 18.68 19.74
N VAL A 178 11.40 18.32 18.47
CA VAL A 178 10.90 17.05 17.92
C VAL A 178 12.07 16.12 17.73
N ASN A 179 12.18 15.13 18.60
CA ASN A 179 13.22 14.09 18.58
C ASN A 179 12.67 12.69 18.29
N HIS A 180 11.34 12.53 18.32
CA HIS A 180 10.65 11.28 18.04
C HIS A 180 9.31 11.56 17.36
N ILE A 181 8.92 10.69 16.44
CA ILE A 181 7.58 10.62 15.86
C ILE A 181 7.10 9.18 16.04
N VAL A 182 5.89 9.01 16.56
CA VAL A 182 5.23 7.70 16.66
C VAL A 182 3.91 7.81 15.91
N PHE A 183 3.78 7.02 14.85
CA PHE A 183 2.57 7.01 14.03
C PHE A 183 1.75 5.76 14.32
N PHE A 184 0.55 5.94 14.88
CA PHE A 184 -0.39 4.85 15.13
C PHE A 184 -1.42 4.81 14.01
N LEU A 185 -1.30 3.84 13.10
CA LEU A 185 -2.32 3.58 12.09
C LEU A 185 -3.30 2.51 12.61
N GLY A 186 -4.56 2.88 12.77
CA GLY A 186 -5.65 1.92 12.90
C GLY A 186 -6.18 1.56 11.52
N ASP A 187 -5.78 0.41 10.98
CA ASP A 187 -6.21 -0.03 9.65
C ASP A 187 -7.75 -0.11 9.58
N ALA A 188 -8.33 0.49 8.55
CA ALA A 188 -9.77 0.71 8.35
C ALA A 188 -10.54 1.37 9.53
N MET A 189 -9.86 2.06 10.46
CA MET A 189 -10.48 2.62 11.68
C MET A 189 -11.17 3.98 11.44
N GLY A 190 -12.25 3.97 10.65
CA GLY A 190 -13.09 5.15 10.42
C GLY A 190 -13.85 5.64 11.67
N LEU A 191 -14.50 6.80 11.56
CA LEU A 191 -15.27 7.40 12.67
C LEU A 191 -16.34 6.47 13.31
N PRO A 192 -17.07 5.63 12.54
CA PRO A 192 -18.00 4.66 13.13
C PRO A 192 -17.28 3.61 13.98
N VAL A 193 -16.14 3.09 13.52
CA VAL A 193 -15.33 2.09 14.25
C VAL A 193 -14.79 2.68 15.55
N ARG A 194 -14.27 3.92 15.51
CA ARG A 194 -13.84 4.65 16.72
C ARG A 194 -14.98 4.83 17.73
N SER A 195 -16.19 5.13 17.24
CA SER A 195 -17.37 5.25 18.10
C SER A 195 -17.76 3.92 18.72
N ALA A 196 -17.79 2.85 17.93
CA ALA A 196 -18.04 1.49 18.42
C ALA A 196 -16.99 1.06 19.46
N ALA A 197 -15.70 1.34 19.23
CA ALA A 197 -14.62 1.05 20.17
C ALA A 197 -14.81 1.80 21.49
N ARG A 198 -15.21 3.08 21.45
CA ARG A 198 -15.50 3.87 22.66
C ARG A 198 -16.65 3.26 23.47
N ILE A 199 -17.73 2.87 22.79
CA ILE A 199 -18.90 2.24 23.41
C ILE A 199 -18.51 0.90 24.03
N SER A 200 -17.78 0.06 23.30
CA SER A 200 -17.32 -1.25 23.77
C SER A 200 -16.39 -1.15 24.97
N ALA A 201 -15.37 -0.28 24.90
CA ALA A 201 -14.34 -0.18 25.92
C ALA A 201 -14.78 0.56 27.20
N LYS A 202 -15.73 1.50 27.10
CA LYS A 202 -16.15 2.35 28.23
C LYS A 202 -17.56 2.05 28.73
N GLY A 203 -18.38 1.35 27.94
CA GLY A 203 -19.80 1.15 28.21
C GLY A 203 -20.66 2.39 27.94
N ILE A 204 -21.98 2.23 28.04
CA ILE A 204 -22.98 3.29 27.87
C ILE A 204 -23.59 3.69 29.21
N PHE A 205 -23.85 4.98 29.38
CA PHE A 205 -24.72 5.53 30.40
C PHE A 205 -25.58 6.64 29.79
N GLU A 206 -26.91 6.57 29.94
CA GLU A 206 -27.86 7.55 29.40
C GLU A 206 -27.65 7.88 27.90
N GLY A 207 -27.38 6.85 27.09
CA GLY A 207 -27.18 7.00 25.64
C GLY A 207 -25.82 7.57 25.23
N ARG A 208 -24.88 7.73 26.17
CA ARG A 208 -23.52 8.24 25.90
C ARG A 208 -22.47 7.24 26.35
N ALA A 209 -21.33 7.21 25.66
CA ALA A 209 -20.19 6.44 26.15
C ALA A 209 -19.70 7.04 27.48
N LYS A 210 -19.40 6.19 28.48
CA LYS A 210 -18.98 6.63 29.83
C LYS A 210 -17.61 7.31 29.87
N GLY A 211 -16.86 7.30 28.77
CA GLY A 211 -15.53 7.89 28.70
C GLY A 211 -15.00 7.98 27.29
N ARG A 212 -13.79 8.52 27.20
CA ARG A 212 -13.03 8.77 25.96
C ARG A 212 -11.95 7.69 25.76
N LEU A 213 -11.63 7.37 24.51
CA LEU A 213 -10.41 6.61 24.17
C LEU A 213 -9.17 7.47 24.39
N ASN A 214 -7.98 6.89 24.50
CA ASN A 214 -6.74 7.67 24.67
C ASN A 214 -6.49 8.62 23.48
N MET A 215 -6.79 8.18 22.25
CA MET A 215 -6.74 9.03 21.06
C MET A 215 -7.75 10.19 21.07
N ASP A 216 -8.83 10.08 21.86
CA ASP A 216 -9.82 11.16 22.03
C ASP A 216 -9.32 12.26 23.01
N LEU A 217 -8.11 12.11 23.56
CA LEU A 217 -7.47 13.07 24.44
C LEU A 217 -6.42 13.93 23.70
N MET A 218 -6.13 13.62 22.42
CA MET A 218 -5.29 14.49 21.61
C MET A 218 -5.98 15.84 21.41
N ASP A 219 -5.20 16.92 21.42
CA ASP A 219 -5.73 18.29 21.29
C ASP A 219 -6.19 18.61 19.86
N GLU A 220 -5.56 17.97 18.88
CA GLU A 220 -5.75 18.25 17.46
C GLU A 220 -6.45 17.09 16.74
N TYR A 221 -7.37 17.44 15.83
CA TYR A 221 -8.07 16.48 14.98
C TYR A 221 -8.13 17.01 13.55
N GLY A 222 -7.89 16.11 12.59
CA GLY A 222 -8.10 16.35 11.17
C GLY A 222 -9.02 15.30 10.56
N LEU A 223 -9.64 15.66 9.46
CA LEU A 223 -10.25 14.70 8.54
C LEU A 223 -9.36 14.60 7.31
N VAL A 224 -9.20 13.40 6.79
CA VAL A 224 -8.36 13.10 5.62
C VAL A 224 -9.21 12.45 4.54
N SER A 225 -8.98 12.85 3.29
CA SER A 225 -9.56 12.18 2.13
C SER A 225 -8.65 11.02 1.70
N THR A 226 -9.19 9.81 1.74
CA THR A 226 -8.41 8.57 1.61
C THR A 226 -8.42 7.97 0.22
N SER A 227 -9.01 8.60 -0.80
CA SER A 227 -8.99 8.03 -2.16
C SER A 227 -7.57 7.74 -2.63
N SER A 228 -7.38 6.67 -3.38
CA SER A 228 -6.12 6.37 -4.06
C SER A 228 -6.06 7.12 -5.40
N PHE A 229 -4.98 6.94 -6.15
CA PHE A 229 -4.81 7.54 -7.47
C PHE A 229 -5.87 7.04 -8.47
N ASP A 230 -6.19 5.74 -8.41
CA ASP A 230 -7.03 5.03 -9.38
C ASP A 230 -8.37 4.53 -8.82
N SER A 231 -8.65 4.76 -7.52
CA SER A 231 -9.91 4.35 -6.89
C SER A 231 -10.42 5.35 -5.85
N LEU A 232 -11.75 5.51 -5.81
CA LEU A 232 -12.43 6.23 -4.72
C LEU A 232 -12.30 5.47 -3.39
N ILE A 233 -12.26 4.13 -3.44
CA ILE A 233 -12.07 3.25 -2.30
C ILE A 233 -10.64 2.71 -2.35
N THR A 234 -9.79 3.28 -1.52
CA THR A 234 -8.40 2.85 -1.34
C THR A 234 -8.32 1.46 -0.72
N ASP A 235 -7.32 0.67 -1.10
CA ASP A 235 -6.83 -0.42 -0.25
C ASP A 235 -5.78 0.10 0.74
N SER A 236 -5.27 -0.79 1.60
CA SER A 236 -4.33 -0.42 2.68
C SER A 236 -2.97 0.09 2.16
N ALA A 237 -2.53 -0.29 0.96
CA ALA A 237 -1.24 0.12 0.42
C ALA A 237 -1.14 1.65 0.19
N PRO A 238 -1.87 2.26 -0.76
CA PRO A 238 -1.99 3.72 -0.84
C PRO A 238 -2.66 4.31 0.40
N GLY A 239 -3.46 3.52 1.13
CA GLY A 239 -4.03 3.91 2.41
C GLY A 239 -2.96 4.37 3.40
N MET A 240 -1.81 3.70 3.46
CA MET A 240 -0.68 4.06 4.31
C MET A 240 0.35 4.93 3.55
N ALA A 241 0.77 4.51 2.37
CA ALA A 241 1.86 5.13 1.61
C ALA A 241 1.64 6.63 1.33
N ASN A 242 0.38 7.05 1.13
CA ASN A 242 0.04 8.46 0.90
C ASN A 242 0.37 9.36 2.11
N TYR A 243 0.31 8.85 3.35
CA TYR A 243 0.61 9.64 4.55
C TYR A 243 2.11 9.93 4.70
N VAL A 244 2.96 9.09 4.14
CA VAL A 244 4.41 9.15 4.36
C VAL A 244 5.20 9.58 3.13
N THR A 245 4.57 9.69 1.97
CA THR A 245 5.28 10.11 0.74
C THR A 245 4.82 11.45 0.17
N GLY A 246 3.57 11.88 0.44
CA GLY A 246 2.97 13.03 -0.24
C GLY A 246 2.50 12.73 -1.68
N LEU A 247 2.64 11.47 -2.13
CA LEU A 247 2.18 10.97 -3.42
C LEU A 247 0.86 10.21 -3.24
N LYS A 248 -0.16 10.52 -4.05
CA LYS A 248 -1.33 9.64 -4.21
C LYS A 248 -0.94 8.46 -5.09
N GLN A 249 -0.98 7.25 -4.54
CA GLN A 249 -0.56 6.02 -5.21
C GLN A 249 -1.76 5.19 -5.67
N ALA A 250 -1.54 4.31 -6.65
CA ALA A 250 -2.57 3.37 -7.12
C ALA A 250 -2.79 2.24 -6.10
N ASN A 251 -3.96 1.60 -6.16
CA ASN A 251 -4.21 0.43 -5.34
C ASN A 251 -3.15 -0.67 -5.58
N ASN A 252 -2.81 -1.37 -4.50
CA ASN A 252 -1.71 -2.34 -4.40
C ASN A 252 -0.28 -1.78 -4.48
N ALA A 253 -0.08 -0.51 -4.85
CA ALA A 253 1.26 0.07 -4.97
C ALA A 253 1.78 0.56 -3.60
N LEU A 254 3.05 0.28 -3.35
CA LEU A 254 3.81 0.68 -2.18
C LEU A 254 4.93 1.61 -2.65
N ASN A 255 4.85 2.89 -2.28
CA ASN A 255 5.84 3.93 -2.52
C ASN A 255 6.31 4.06 -3.97
N VAL A 256 5.41 3.78 -4.94
CA VAL A 256 5.68 3.89 -6.37
C VAL A 256 4.51 4.46 -7.17
N SER A 257 4.81 5.09 -8.30
CA SER A 257 3.85 5.37 -9.37
C SER A 257 3.84 4.19 -10.34
N VAL A 258 2.66 3.64 -10.62
CA VAL A 258 2.51 2.49 -11.54
C VAL A 258 2.85 2.92 -12.97
N ASP A 259 3.84 2.31 -13.60
CA ASP A 259 4.30 2.65 -14.95
C ASP A 259 3.91 1.61 -16.02
N ASN A 260 4.42 1.77 -17.25
CA ASN A 260 4.17 0.87 -18.38
C ASN A 260 5.10 -0.35 -18.47
N THR A 261 5.71 -0.80 -17.36
CA THR A 261 6.46 -2.07 -17.25
C THR A 261 5.73 -3.07 -16.35
N PRO A 262 4.53 -3.57 -16.73
CA PRO A 262 3.72 -4.46 -15.88
C PRO A 262 4.39 -5.80 -15.55
N GLU A 263 5.41 -6.21 -16.31
CA GLU A 263 6.20 -7.41 -16.10
C GLU A 263 7.08 -7.37 -14.85
N ASN A 264 7.33 -6.18 -14.29
CA ASN A 264 8.23 -6.01 -13.16
C ASN A 264 7.58 -5.14 -12.09
N VAL A 265 7.55 -5.66 -10.87
CA VAL A 265 6.93 -4.96 -9.74
C VAL A 265 7.90 -4.06 -8.99
N LEU A 266 9.20 -4.09 -9.30
CA LEU A 266 10.25 -3.43 -8.54
C LEU A 266 10.95 -2.28 -9.30
N ASP A 267 10.63 -2.06 -10.57
CA ASP A 267 11.23 -1.00 -11.39
C ASP A 267 10.35 0.25 -11.54
N ASN A 268 9.17 0.27 -10.94
CA ASN A 268 8.24 1.39 -11.07
C ASN A 268 8.83 2.65 -10.40
N PRO A 269 8.56 3.88 -10.89
CA PRO A 269 9.08 5.13 -10.31
C PRO A 269 8.74 5.28 -8.83
N ARG A 270 9.75 5.44 -7.99
CA ARG A 270 9.65 5.47 -6.53
C ARG A 270 9.57 6.89 -5.99
N ILE A 271 9.11 7.01 -4.75
CA ILE A 271 9.23 8.22 -3.95
C ILE A 271 9.71 7.85 -2.55
N GLU A 272 10.69 8.56 -2.04
CA GLU A 272 11.22 8.38 -0.69
C GLU A 272 10.14 8.62 0.36
N THR A 273 10.04 7.71 1.31
CA THR A 273 9.17 7.87 2.48
C THR A 273 9.72 8.91 3.45
N LEU A 274 8.85 9.47 4.28
CA LEU A 274 9.25 10.36 5.37
C LEU A 274 10.28 9.69 6.28
N TRP A 275 10.17 8.38 6.52
CA TRP A 275 11.10 7.67 7.40
C TRP A 275 12.48 7.50 6.79
N GLU A 276 12.57 7.16 5.51
CA GLU A 276 13.83 7.14 4.76
C GLU A 276 14.47 8.53 4.72
N TYR A 277 13.67 9.56 4.43
CA TYR A 277 14.12 10.95 4.47
C TYR A 277 14.69 11.31 5.85
N MET A 278 13.96 11.01 6.92
CA MET A 278 14.41 11.32 8.29
C MET A 278 15.67 10.56 8.67
N LYS A 279 15.80 9.29 8.26
CA LYS A 279 17.01 8.49 8.46
C LYS A 279 18.19 9.04 7.68
N ARG A 280 18.04 9.31 6.39
CA ARG A 280 19.10 9.85 5.52
C ARG A 280 19.56 11.25 5.94
N ARG A 281 18.63 12.13 6.30
CA ARG A 281 18.90 13.56 6.57
C ARG A 281 19.28 13.85 8.01
N PHE A 282 18.76 13.09 8.95
CA PHE A 282 18.89 13.38 10.39
C PHE A 282 19.41 12.19 11.20
N ASN A 283 19.76 11.07 10.55
CA ASN A 283 20.24 9.85 11.21
C ASN A 283 19.26 9.33 12.27
N TRP A 284 17.97 9.42 11.99
CA TRP A 284 16.93 8.88 12.85
C TRP A 284 16.87 7.36 12.75
N ALA A 285 16.60 6.72 13.89
CA ALA A 285 16.21 5.31 13.89
C ALA A 285 14.77 5.16 13.36
N THR A 286 14.51 4.12 12.60
CA THR A 286 13.22 3.81 11.98
C THR A 286 12.75 2.43 12.38
N GLY A 287 11.44 2.24 12.47
CA GLY A 287 10.89 0.97 12.89
C GLY A 287 9.42 0.79 12.59
N ILE A 288 9.04 -0.46 12.36
CA ILE A 288 7.68 -0.90 12.10
C ILE A 288 7.26 -1.94 13.11
N VAL A 289 6.05 -1.78 13.64
CA VAL A 289 5.43 -2.70 14.58
C VAL A 289 4.00 -2.93 14.11
N ALA A 290 3.65 -4.17 13.82
CA ALA A 290 2.34 -4.55 13.35
C ALA A 290 1.82 -5.79 14.08
N ASP A 291 0.49 -5.86 14.21
CA ASP A 291 -0.19 -7.10 14.56
C ASP A 291 -0.57 -7.93 13.31
N ALA A 292 -0.29 -7.43 12.11
CA ALA A 292 -0.36 -8.18 10.86
C ALA A 292 0.96 -8.88 10.52
N PHE A 293 1.00 -9.51 9.34
CA PHE A 293 2.28 -9.76 8.67
C PHE A 293 3.05 -8.47 8.54
N ILE A 294 4.33 -8.50 8.92
CA ILE A 294 5.13 -7.29 8.86
C ILE A 294 5.41 -6.87 7.41
N THR A 295 5.23 -7.78 6.46
CA THR A 295 5.22 -7.57 5.00
C THR A 295 3.84 -7.18 4.47
N ASP A 296 2.84 -6.99 5.34
CA ASP A 296 1.53 -6.53 4.91
C ASP A 296 1.55 -5.09 4.40
N ALA A 297 0.56 -4.67 3.61
CA ALA A 297 0.59 -3.39 2.90
C ALA A 297 0.85 -2.18 3.80
N THR A 298 0.19 -2.15 4.97
CA THR A 298 0.35 -1.06 5.93
C THR A 298 1.81 -0.94 6.40
N PRO A 299 2.42 -1.94 7.06
CA PRO A 299 3.83 -1.84 7.45
C PRO A 299 4.80 -1.76 6.26
N ALA A 300 4.50 -2.41 5.12
CA ALA A 300 5.34 -2.36 3.93
C ALA A 300 5.40 -0.96 3.29
N SER A 301 4.32 -0.19 3.38
CA SER A 301 4.28 1.20 2.90
C SER A 301 5.23 2.13 3.66
N GLU A 302 5.77 1.70 4.80
CA GLU A 302 6.71 2.52 5.58
C GLU A 302 8.16 2.39 5.11
N ALA A 303 8.50 1.38 4.31
CA ALA A 303 9.90 1.07 4.00
C ALA A 303 10.16 0.35 2.67
N ALA A 304 9.13 -0.14 1.98
CA ALA A 304 9.30 -0.91 0.76
C ALA A 304 8.71 -0.20 -0.46
N HIS A 305 9.36 -0.42 -1.61
CA HIS A 305 8.90 0.04 -2.90
C HIS A 305 8.53 -1.15 -3.78
N SER A 306 7.29 -1.22 -4.21
CA SER A 306 6.78 -2.26 -5.10
C SER A 306 5.45 -1.86 -5.70
N ARG A 307 5.22 -2.15 -6.98
CA ARG A 307 3.91 -2.07 -7.63
C ARG A 307 2.88 -2.98 -6.97
N ALA A 308 3.31 -4.06 -6.35
CA ALA A 308 2.45 -5.09 -5.79
C ALA A 308 2.75 -5.33 -4.32
N ARG A 309 1.78 -5.03 -3.46
CA ARG A 309 1.79 -5.37 -2.02
C ARG A 309 1.95 -6.87 -1.74
N SER A 310 1.56 -7.71 -2.69
CA SER A 310 1.72 -9.16 -2.62
C SER A 310 3.16 -9.65 -2.87
N ALA A 311 4.10 -8.77 -3.25
CA ALA A 311 5.51 -9.08 -3.42
C ALA A 311 6.23 -9.22 -2.06
N ARG A 312 5.71 -10.09 -1.17
CA ARG A 312 6.12 -10.19 0.24
C ARG A 312 7.61 -10.52 0.43
N THR A 313 8.13 -11.47 -0.36
CA THR A 313 9.53 -11.92 -0.32
C THR A 313 10.54 -10.80 -0.63
N PRO A 314 10.37 -10.02 -1.72
CA PRO A 314 11.23 -8.85 -1.95
C PRO A 314 10.98 -7.70 -0.97
N ILE A 315 9.75 -7.51 -0.47
CA ILE A 315 9.45 -6.53 0.59
C ILE A 315 10.26 -6.83 1.86
N ALA A 316 10.26 -8.08 2.33
CA ALA A 316 11.02 -8.50 3.52
C ALA A 316 12.53 -8.24 3.38
N GLN A 317 13.09 -8.39 2.18
CA GLN A 317 14.50 -8.09 1.92
C GLN A 317 14.80 -6.58 1.98
N GLN A 318 13.89 -5.71 1.55
CA GLN A 318 14.07 -4.25 1.63
C GLN A 318 14.21 -3.79 3.09
N TYR A 319 13.49 -4.41 4.03
CA TYR A 319 13.57 -4.05 5.45
C TYR A 319 14.97 -4.24 6.05
N LEU A 320 15.76 -5.16 5.50
CA LEU A 320 17.14 -5.41 5.91
C LEU A 320 18.15 -4.80 4.95
N ASP A 321 17.68 -4.07 3.93
CA ASP A 321 18.51 -3.50 2.87
C ASP A 321 19.43 -4.55 2.20
N TYR A 322 18.88 -5.75 2.01
CA TYR A 322 19.62 -6.93 1.55
C TYR A 322 19.39 -7.23 0.06
N TYR A 323 20.36 -6.85 -0.77
CA TYR A 323 20.31 -7.02 -2.23
C TYR A 323 21.43 -7.95 -2.69
N VAL A 324 21.04 -9.10 -3.24
CA VAL A 324 21.97 -10.14 -3.71
C VAL A 324 21.37 -10.81 -4.94
N ASP A 325 22.17 -10.97 -5.99
CA ASP A 325 21.73 -11.62 -7.22
C ASP A 325 21.26 -13.07 -6.97
N ASN A 326 20.25 -13.49 -7.73
CA ASN A 326 19.52 -14.77 -7.57
C ASN A 326 18.67 -14.88 -6.28
N THR A 327 18.36 -13.75 -5.64
CA THR A 327 17.33 -13.67 -4.58
C THR A 327 16.12 -12.88 -5.07
N ALA A 328 15.09 -12.73 -4.24
CA ALA A 328 13.93 -11.92 -4.60
C ALA A 328 14.24 -10.42 -4.76
N GLN A 329 15.34 -9.91 -4.18
CA GLN A 329 15.89 -8.58 -4.45
C GLN A 329 17.31 -8.70 -5.04
N PRO A 330 17.44 -8.82 -6.37
CA PRO A 330 18.75 -8.82 -7.03
C PRO A 330 19.40 -7.43 -6.96
N LEU A 331 20.74 -7.39 -6.97
CA LEU A 331 21.49 -6.13 -7.01
C LEU A 331 21.63 -5.64 -8.46
N THR A 332 21.90 -6.55 -9.38
CA THR A 332 22.01 -6.26 -10.80
C THR A 332 20.68 -5.72 -11.34
N GLY A 333 20.70 -4.47 -11.79
CA GLY A 333 19.52 -3.75 -12.31
C GLY A 333 18.74 -2.96 -11.24
N TYR A 334 19.18 -2.97 -9.98
CA TYR A 334 18.48 -2.31 -8.86
C TYR A 334 19.43 -1.52 -7.95
N ASN A 335 20.55 -1.03 -8.49
CA ASN A 335 21.51 -0.19 -7.76
C ASN A 335 20.84 1.07 -7.22
N SER A 336 19.95 1.68 -8.01
CA SER A 336 19.21 2.87 -7.55
C SER A 336 18.22 2.53 -6.43
N LEU A 337 17.62 1.33 -6.45
CA LEU A 337 16.71 0.89 -5.38
C LEU A 337 17.51 0.69 -4.08
N LYS A 338 18.63 -0.02 -4.17
CA LYS A 338 19.60 -0.22 -3.08
C LYS A 338 20.13 1.10 -2.51
N ALA A 339 20.24 2.14 -3.33
CA ALA A 339 20.69 3.46 -2.91
C ALA A 339 19.58 4.30 -2.26
N LEU A 340 18.32 3.99 -2.52
CA LEU A 340 17.15 4.66 -1.93
C LEU A 340 16.81 4.06 -0.57
N THR A 341 16.66 2.74 -0.52
CA THR A 341 16.20 2.02 0.67
C THR A 341 17.22 2.09 1.79
N GLN A 342 16.72 1.98 3.02
CA GLN A 342 17.52 1.95 4.24
C GLN A 342 17.04 0.81 5.13
N PRO A 343 17.93 0.13 5.87
CA PRO A 343 17.52 -0.94 6.77
C PRO A 343 16.71 -0.35 7.93
N LEU A 344 15.67 -1.06 8.37
CA LEU A 344 14.88 -0.69 9.56
C LEU A 344 15.60 -1.14 10.83
N ASP A 345 15.55 -0.34 11.89
CA ASP A 345 16.20 -0.68 13.16
C ASP A 345 15.30 -1.56 14.05
N VAL A 346 13.98 -1.47 13.88
CA VAL A 346 12.99 -2.28 14.61
C VAL A 346 11.97 -2.86 13.64
N ILE A 347 11.86 -4.18 13.59
CA ILE A 347 10.90 -4.90 12.74
C ILE A 347 10.16 -5.89 13.63
N LEU A 348 8.92 -5.62 14.03
CA LEU A 348 8.16 -6.47 14.95
C LEU A 348 6.78 -6.82 14.37
N GLY A 349 6.52 -8.09 14.07
CA GLY A 349 5.22 -8.53 13.55
C GLY A 349 5.12 -10.03 13.29
N GLY A 350 4.13 -10.46 12.50
CA GLY A 350 4.02 -11.82 11.98
C GLY A 350 4.73 -12.00 10.63
N GLY A 351 4.50 -13.13 9.95
CA GLY A 351 4.89 -13.29 8.54
C GLY A 351 6.10 -14.16 8.26
N ALA A 352 6.42 -15.14 9.11
CA ALA A 352 7.62 -15.97 9.00
C ALA A 352 7.86 -16.61 7.63
N ARG A 353 6.79 -16.94 6.87
CA ARG A 353 6.90 -17.49 5.51
C ARG A 353 7.66 -16.59 4.53
N ASP A 354 7.67 -15.28 4.77
CA ASP A 354 8.35 -14.33 3.90
C ASP A 354 9.84 -14.16 4.24
N PHE A 355 10.27 -14.72 5.38
CA PHE A 355 11.63 -14.59 5.93
C PHE A 355 12.42 -15.91 5.92
N LEU A 356 11.77 -17.07 5.91
CA LEU A 356 12.41 -18.38 6.00
C LEU A 356 12.23 -19.18 4.70
N PRO A 357 13.21 -20.00 4.30
CA PRO A 357 13.15 -20.77 3.07
C PRO A 357 12.11 -21.90 3.15
N LEU A 358 11.62 -22.35 1.99
CA LEU A 358 10.79 -23.55 1.91
C LEU A 358 11.45 -24.74 2.59
N GLY A 359 10.65 -25.50 3.34
CA GLY A 359 11.13 -26.65 4.11
C GLY A 359 11.94 -26.32 5.36
N ASP A 360 12.09 -25.05 5.76
CA ASP A 360 12.75 -24.70 7.02
C ASP A 360 11.99 -25.34 8.21
N PRO A 361 12.66 -26.11 9.08
CA PRO A 361 11.99 -26.77 10.21
C PRO A 361 11.29 -25.80 11.17
N LEU A 362 11.70 -24.53 11.27
CA LEU A 362 11.02 -23.54 12.09
C LEU A 362 9.62 -23.22 11.55
N LEU A 363 9.42 -23.21 10.23
CA LEU A 363 8.11 -22.95 9.63
C LEU A 363 7.12 -24.03 10.04
N THR A 364 7.51 -25.30 10.02
CA THR A 364 6.62 -26.41 10.39
C THR A 364 6.51 -26.57 11.91
N ASN A 365 7.62 -26.54 12.65
CA ASN A 365 7.63 -26.88 14.08
C ASN A 365 7.15 -25.73 14.98
N PHE A 366 7.45 -24.48 14.61
CA PHE A 366 7.14 -23.32 15.43
C PHE A 366 5.95 -22.54 14.86
N TYR A 367 5.98 -22.20 13.57
CA TYR A 367 4.93 -21.40 12.93
C TYR A 367 3.76 -22.23 12.37
N GLN A 368 3.86 -23.56 12.36
CA GLN A 368 2.82 -24.50 11.90
C GLN A 368 2.37 -24.29 10.45
N LEU A 369 3.29 -23.83 9.59
CA LEU A 369 3.08 -23.68 8.16
C LEU A 369 3.46 -24.95 7.40
N SER A 370 2.83 -25.18 6.24
CA SER A 370 3.20 -26.31 5.38
C SER A 370 4.62 -26.12 4.85
N ASP A 371 5.29 -27.24 4.55
CA ASP A 371 6.64 -27.24 3.94
C ASP A 371 6.69 -26.54 2.57
N THR A 372 5.54 -26.36 1.93
CA THR A 372 5.32 -25.60 0.69
C THR A 372 5.09 -24.10 0.88
N GLN A 373 5.05 -23.60 2.12
CA GLN A 373 4.83 -22.18 2.43
C GLN A 373 6.11 -21.56 3.00
N GLY A 374 6.80 -20.76 2.19
CA GLY A 374 8.11 -20.20 2.53
C GLY A 374 8.77 -19.56 1.30
N ARG A 375 9.98 -19.04 1.48
CA ARG A 375 10.74 -18.43 0.39
C ARG A 375 11.27 -19.47 -0.58
N THR A 376 10.96 -19.31 -1.87
CA THR A 376 11.42 -20.19 -2.96
C THR A 376 12.87 -19.96 -3.38
N ASP A 377 13.46 -18.83 -2.99
CA ASP A 377 14.84 -18.47 -3.31
C ASP A 377 15.88 -19.07 -2.35
N GLY A 378 15.45 -19.84 -1.36
CA GLY A 378 16.32 -20.52 -0.40
C GLY A 378 16.99 -19.59 0.62
N VAL A 379 16.68 -18.29 0.62
CA VAL A 379 17.28 -17.32 1.55
C VAL A 379 16.65 -17.48 2.93
N ASN A 380 17.49 -17.49 3.97
CA ASN A 380 17.06 -17.39 5.36
C ASN A 380 17.38 -15.98 5.90
N LEU A 381 16.36 -15.13 5.97
CA LEU A 381 16.50 -13.75 6.42
C LEU A 381 16.75 -13.62 7.94
N PHE A 382 16.46 -14.65 8.74
CA PHE A 382 16.84 -14.64 10.16
C PHE A 382 18.36 -14.73 10.30
N ASN A 383 19.00 -15.64 9.56
CA ASN A 383 20.46 -15.74 9.54
C ASN A 383 21.10 -14.49 8.94
N THR A 384 20.46 -13.92 7.91
CA THR A 384 20.91 -12.66 7.29
C THR A 384 20.81 -11.50 8.28
N ALA A 385 19.70 -11.33 8.98
CA ALA A 385 19.56 -10.28 9.99
C ALA A 385 20.57 -10.45 11.12
N ALA A 386 20.78 -11.67 11.61
CA ALA A 386 21.77 -11.95 12.65
C ALA A 386 23.20 -11.59 12.20
N SER A 387 23.57 -11.87 10.93
CA SER A 387 24.89 -11.50 10.40
C SER A 387 25.04 -9.98 10.22
N LEU A 388 23.94 -9.25 10.04
CA LEU A 388 23.87 -7.79 10.03
C LEU A 388 23.82 -7.18 11.45
N GLY A 389 23.88 -7.99 12.51
CA GLY A 389 23.92 -7.53 13.90
C GLY A 389 22.56 -7.34 14.57
N TYR A 390 21.48 -7.86 13.97
CA TYR A 390 20.15 -7.81 14.58
C TYR A 390 20.01 -8.84 15.69
N SER A 391 19.28 -8.47 16.73
CA SER A 391 18.67 -9.44 17.65
C SER A 391 17.48 -10.08 16.96
N VAL A 392 17.55 -11.38 16.68
CA VAL A 392 16.46 -12.12 16.04
C VAL A 392 15.61 -12.83 17.08
N VAL A 393 14.38 -12.33 17.29
CA VAL A 393 13.47 -12.81 18.34
C VAL A 393 12.20 -13.41 17.75
N LYS A 394 11.69 -14.43 18.41
CA LYS A 394 10.56 -15.26 17.93
C LYS A 394 9.42 -15.32 18.94
N ASP A 395 9.67 -14.93 20.19
CA ASP A 395 8.68 -14.91 21.25
C ASP A 395 8.89 -13.73 22.22
N LYS A 396 7.96 -13.61 23.18
CA LYS A 396 7.97 -12.55 24.19
C LYS A 396 9.20 -12.59 25.09
N ASN A 397 9.71 -13.76 25.44
CA ASN A 397 10.84 -13.91 26.35
C ASN A 397 12.14 -13.51 25.65
N GLU A 398 12.33 -13.96 24.40
CA GLU A 398 13.43 -13.52 23.55
C GLU A 398 13.38 -12.00 23.34
N LEU A 399 12.21 -11.43 23.04
CA LEU A 399 12.02 -9.97 22.92
C LEU A 399 12.38 -9.23 24.22
N ALA A 400 11.95 -9.74 25.38
CA ALA A 400 12.25 -9.12 26.67
C ALA A 400 13.73 -9.22 27.07
N ALA A 401 14.45 -10.23 26.56
CA ALA A 401 15.87 -10.44 26.79
C ALA A 401 16.77 -9.72 25.77
N ALA A 402 16.21 -9.26 24.64
CA ALA A 402 16.97 -8.59 23.59
C ALA A 402 17.57 -7.26 24.08
N PRO A 403 18.82 -6.94 23.70
CA PRO A 403 19.44 -5.67 24.06
C PRO A 403 18.81 -4.50 23.30
N ASN A 404 18.61 -3.38 23.99
CA ASN A 404 18.15 -2.12 23.38
C ASN A 404 19.23 -1.39 22.57
N SER A 405 20.47 -1.90 22.55
CA SER A 405 21.63 -1.29 21.88
C SER A 405 21.87 -1.82 20.46
N SER A 406 21.01 -2.70 19.97
CA SER A 406 21.13 -3.37 18.67
C SER A 406 19.80 -3.31 17.93
N PRO A 407 19.81 -3.32 16.59
CA PRO A 407 18.58 -3.46 15.83
C PRO A 407 17.91 -4.81 16.12
N ILE A 408 16.60 -4.91 15.89
CA ILE A 408 15.81 -6.08 16.27
C ILE A 408 14.87 -6.51 15.14
N LEU A 409 14.91 -7.81 14.84
CA LEU A 409 13.97 -8.50 13.96
C LEU A 409 13.15 -9.48 14.82
N GLY A 410 11.92 -9.11 15.12
CA GLY A 410 10.96 -9.91 15.86
C GLY A 410 9.85 -10.42 14.97
N ILE A 411 9.91 -11.70 14.62
CA ILE A 411 8.87 -12.37 13.83
C ILE A 411 8.19 -13.40 14.71
N PHE A 412 6.99 -13.07 15.16
CA PHE A 412 6.25 -13.85 16.15
C PHE A 412 5.26 -14.79 15.47
N ALA A 413 4.96 -15.89 16.16
CA ALA A 413 3.85 -16.74 15.74
C ALA A 413 2.55 -15.92 15.82
N GLY A 414 1.87 -15.75 14.69
CA GLY A 414 0.44 -15.49 14.68
C GLY A 414 -0.28 -16.66 15.37
N GLU A 415 -1.47 -16.43 15.93
CA GLU A 415 -2.20 -17.57 16.48
C GLU A 415 -2.73 -18.44 15.34
N PHE A 416 -2.12 -19.61 15.13
CA PHE A 416 -2.69 -20.65 14.30
C PHE A 416 -3.96 -21.19 14.98
N ARG A 417 -5.13 -20.83 14.45
CA ARG A 417 -6.40 -21.45 14.84
C ARG A 417 -7.04 -22.10 13.62
N PRO A 418 -7.13 -23.44 13.57
CA PRO A 418 -7.83 -24.14 12.49
C PRO A 418 -9.26 -23.61 12.34
N GLY A 419 -9.63 -23.13 11.15
CA GLY A 419 -11.02 -22.81 10.81
C GLY A 419 -11.52 -21.39 11.11
N ASN A 420 -10.65 -20.43 11.49
CA ASN A 420 -11.07 -19.07 11.87
C ASN A 420 -10.84 -18.03 10.75
N ALA A 421 -11.72 -17.02 10.66
CA ALA A 421 -11.65 -15.94 9.67
C ALA A 421 -10.53 -14.89 9.91
N LEU A 422 -9.89 -14.92 11.08
CA LEU A 422 -8.56 -14.34 11.28
C LEU A 422 -7.61 -15.51 11.07
N GLY A 423 -7.07 -15.65 9.85
CA GLY A 423 -6.22 -16.80 9.49
C GLY A 423 -4.97 -16.93 10.38
N ALA A 424 -4.11 -17.91 10.08
CA ALA A 424 -2.82 -18.15 10.75
C ALA A 424 -1.84 -16.95 10.75
N ASP A 425 -2.27 -15.83 10.17
CA ASP A 425 -1.43 -14.81 9.59
C ASP A 425 -1.50 -13.47 10.35
N ASN A 426 -2.21 -13.36 11.48
CA ASN A 426 -2.22 -12.15 12.33
C ASN A 426 -1.85 -12.45 13.79
N ILE A 427 -1.11 -11.55 14.43
CA ILE A 427 -0.98 -11.47 15.89
C ILE A 427 -2.34 -10.99 16.41
N PRO A 428 -3.00 -11.72 17.33
CA PRO A 428 -4.30 -11.30 17.81
C PRO A 428 -4.23 -9.92 18.48
N GLY A 429 -5.27 -9.12 18.29
CA GLY A 429 -5.40 -7.83 18.96
C GLY A 429 -5.30 -7.99 20.48
N VAL A 430 -5.06 -6.90 21.21
CA VAL A 430 -4.97 -6.96 22.68
C VAL A 430 -6.23 -7.60 23.28
N LEU A 431 -7.42 -7.27 22.75
CA LEU A 431 -8.68 -7.87 23.18
C LEU A 431 -8.74 -9.37 22.90
N ASP A 432 -8.34 -9.82 21.72
CA ASP A 432 -8.32 -11.25 21.37
C ASP A 432 -7.36 -12.04 22.27
N ARG A 433 -6.19 -11.47 22.58
CA ARG A 433 -5.23 -12.04 23.54
C ARG A 433 -5.80 -12.11 24.95
N LEU A 434 -6.53 -11.08 25.38
CA LEU A 434 -7.17 -11.08 26.70
C LEU A 434 -8.30 -12.11 26.76
N VAL A 435 -9.10 -12.26 25.69
CA VAL A 435 -10.17 -13.28 25.60
C VAL A 435 -9.58 -14.69 25.56
N ALA A 436 -8.52 -14.91 24.78
CA ALA A 436 -7.76 -16.16 24.71
C ALA A 436 -7.22 -16.59 26.08
N ARG A 437 -6.76 -15.62 26.89
CA ARG A 437 -6.22 -15.86 28.23
C ARG A 437 -7.29 -15.92 29.33
N GLY A 438 -8.58 -15.84 28.97
CA GLY A 438 -9.68 -15.78 29.93
C GLY A 438 -9.67 -14.50 30.80
N GLN A 439 -8.91 -13.48 30.39
CA GLN A 439 -8.76 -12.19 31.06
C GLN A 439 -9.77 -11.14 30.59
N ALA A 440 -10.49 -11.41 29.49
CA ALA A 440 -11.60 -10.61 29.00
C ALA A 440 -12.70 -11.49 28.39
N THR A 441 -13.89 -10.93 28.20
CA THR A 441 -15.00 -11.59 27.49
C THR A 441 -15.59 -10.64 26.44
N ILE A 442 -16.10 -11.18 25.33
CA ILE A 442 -16.87 -10.43 24.34
C ILE A 442 -18.33 -10.85 24.50
N GLY A 443 -19.16 -9.94 25.01
CA GLY A 443 -20.58 -10.24 25.28
C GLY A 443 -20.79 -11.35 26.33
N GLY A 444 -19.90 -11.46 27.33
CA GLY A 444 -19.98 -12.49 28.38
C GLY A 444 -19.41 -13.86 28.00
N LYS A 445 -18.89 -14.00 26.77
CA LYS A 445 -18.34 -15.24 26.24
C LYS A 445 -16.81 -15.25 26.32
N THR A 446 -16.21 -16.42 26.54
CA THR A 446 -14.76 -16.64 26.67
C THR A 446 -14.17 -17.27 25.40
N ALA A 447 -12.85 -17.43 25.29
CA ALA A 447 -12.24 -18.14 24.15
C ALA A 447 -12.64 -19.62 24.02
N SER A 448 -13.14 -20.22 25.09
CA SER A 448 -13.70 -21.58 25.09
C SER A 448 -15.16 -21.65 24.64
N ASP A 449 -15.83 -20.51 24.43
CA ASP A 449 -17.20 -20.46 23.96
C ASP A 449 -17.25 -20.71 22.44
N PRO A 450 -17.93 -21.75 21.94
CA PRO A 450 -17.93 -22.11 20.52
C PRO A 450 -18.57 -21.05 19.61
N ALA A 451 -19.24 -20.04 20.17
CA ALA A 451 -19.74 -18.88 19.41
C ALA A 451 -18.72 -17.72 19.32
N LEU A 452 -17.62 -17.76 20.09
CA LEU A 452 -16.45 -16.88 19.95
C LEU A 452 -15.22 -17.59 19.37
N GLY A 453 -15.11 -18.91 19.56
CA GLY A 453 -14.31 -19.73 18.65
C GLY A 453 -14.92 -19.54 17.26
N MET A 454 -14.16 -19.00 16.31
CA MET A 454 -14.69 -18.59 15.01
C MET A 454 -15.03 -19.78 14.10
N ASN A 455 -15.67 -20.83 14.62
CA ASN A 455 -16.34 -21.87 13.86
C ASN A 455 -17.71 -21.38 13.35
N VAL A 456 -17.71 -20.23 12.69
CA VAL A 456 -18.70 -19.96 11.66
C VAL A 456 -17.94 -20.16 10.36
N ALA A 457 -18.16 -21.28 9.69
CA ALA A 457 -17.74 -21.41 8.30
C ALA A 457 -18.26 -20.16 7.55
N PRO A 458 -17.44 -19.47 6.73
CA PRO A 458 -18.01 -18.46 5.85
C PRO A 458 -19.16 -19.13 5.09
N PRO A 459 -20.33 -18.46 4.95
CA PRO A 459 -21.47 -19.10 4.31
C PRO A 459 -21.01 -19.64 2.95
N VAL A 460 -21.08 -20.97 2.80
CA VAL A 460 -20.68 -21.62 1.55
C VAL A 460 -21.82 -21.41 0.56
N GLY A 461 -21.71 -20.34 -0.21
CA GLY A 461 -22.30 -20.15 -1.53
C GLY A 461 -23.81 -19.84 -1.59
N THR A 462 -24.12 -18.56 -1.77
CA THR A 462 -24.79 -18.12 -3.00
C THR A 462 -24.14 -16.78 -3.40
N GLY A 463 -23.85 -16.59 -4.70
CA GLY A 463 -23.39 -15.28 -5.17
C GLY A 463 -24.32 -14.17 -4.66
N CYS A 464 -23.77 -13.07 -4.17
CA CYS A 464 -24.57 -11.89 -3.84
C CYS A 464 -25.07 -11.25 -5.14
N GLY A 465 -26.15 -11.82 -5.66
CA GLY A 465 -26.81 -11.47 -6.91
C GLY A 465 -28.19 -12.11 -7.11
N SER A 466 -28.65 -13.02 -6.24
CA SER A 466 -30.06 -13.44 -6.27
C SER A 466 -30.90 -12.55 -5.35
N THR A 467 -31.73 -11.72 -5.96
CA THR A 467 -32.92 -11.10 -5.37
C THR A 467 -33.65 -12.09 -4.45
N VAL A 468 -33.89 -11.68 -3.21
CA VAL A 468 -34.99 -12.25 -2.41
C VAL A 468 -36.28 -11.85 -3.14
N GLN A 469 -36.87 -12.79 -3.88
CA GLN A 469 -38.26 -12.64 -4.30
C GLN A 469 -39.14 -12.63 -3.04
N GLN A 470 -40.08 -11.68 -3.01
CA GLN A 470 -41.16 -11.63 -2.03
C GLN A 470 -42.01 -12.90 -2.07
#